data_AF-A0A836WIW9-F1
#
_entry.id   AF-A0A836WIW9-F1
#
_cell.length_a   1.000
_cell.length_b   1.000
_cell.length_c   1.000
_cell.angle_alpha   90.00
_cell.angle_beta   90.00
_cell.angle_gamma   90.00
#
_symmetry.space_group_name_H-M   'P 1'
#
loop_
_entity.id
_entity.type
_entity.pdbx_description
1 polymer ?
#
loop_
_entity_poly.entity_id
_entity_poly.type
_entity_poly.pdbx_seq_one_letter_code
_entity_poly.pdbx_strand_id
1 'polypeptide(L)'
;MRGSIREKILTAPPYPGVYIFNGSTKTPLYIGKAMSLKTRLRSYLQPGGPKHERIRRNATGLEYIITNSEVEALTLEESLIKLNRPRYNVRLRDDKKYPYLKLTVQDPFPRLYITRNLKKDGSIIFGPYTNARSLRRTVRTVVKIFKLRSCRKKLPQTSKERACLNFAMHRCLAPCQKQISEKDYAKIVAEVIHFLNGRSDLLQKTVESKMFQAARIEDYE
;
A
#
# COMPACT_ATOMS: atom_id res chain seq x y z
N MET A 1 14.32 31.06 3.80
CA MET A 1 14.85 29.87 3.09
C MET A 1 16.11 30.31 2.35
N ARG A 2 17.22 29.58 2.48
CA ARG A 2 18.51 29.98 1.89
C ARG A 2 18.46 29.93 0.35
N GLY A 3 19.23 30.79 -0.32
CA GLY A 3 19.26 30.91 -1.78
C GLY A 3 19.58 29.59 -2.50
N SER A 4 20.57 28.85 -2.02
CA SER A 4 20.99 27.56 -2.60
C SER A 4 19.91 26.46 -2.54
N ILE A 5 19.03 26.48 -1.54
CA ILE A 5 17.89 25.56 -1.46
C ILE A 5 16.85 25.93 -2.51
N ARG A 6 16.57 27.23 -2.66
CA ARG A 6 15.57 27.72 -3.62
C ARG A 6 15.96 27.35 -5.05
N GLU A 7 17.22 27.48 -5.41
CA GLU A 7 17.74 27.09 -6.72
C GLU A 7 17.56 25.58 -6.98
N LYS A 8 17.97 24.72 -6.03
CA LYS A 8 17.74 23.26 -6.11
C LYS A 8 16.27 22.88 -6.23
N ILE A 9 15.36 23.62 -5.60
CA ILE A 9 13.92 23.40 -5.75
C ILE A 9 13.45 23.72 -7.19
N LEU A 10 13.97 24.80 -7.78
CA LEU A 10 13.57 25.24 -9.11
C LEU A 10 14.07 24.31 -10.22
N THR A 11 15.24 23.69 -10.02
CA THR A 11 15.86 22.74 -10.95
C THR A 11 15.45 21.28 -10.72
N ALA A 12 14.61 21.00 -9.73
CA ALA A 12 14.16 19.64 -9.43
C ALA A 12 13.41 19.00 -10.61
N PRO A 13 13.68 17.73 -10.95
CA PRO A 13 13.10 17.08 -12.11
C PRO A 13 11.65 16.62 -11.86
N PRO A 14 10.84 16.40 -12.91
CA PRO A 14 9.46 15.95 -12.77
C PRO A 14 9.31 14.43 -12.52
N TYR A 15 10.32 13.76 -11.96
CA TYR A 15 10.32 12.32 -11.71
C TYR A 15 9.91 11.96 -10.27
N PRO A 16 9.44 10.72 -10.02
CA PRO A 16 9.23 10.24 -8.66
C PRO A 16 10.56 10.12 -7.92
N GLY A 17 10.50 10.25 -6.60
CA GLY A 17 11.69 10.15 -5.77
C GLY A 17 11.49 10.55 -4.32
N VAL A 18 12.58 10.56 -3.59
CA VAL A 18 12.66 10.95 -2.18
C VAL A 18 13.45 12.24 -2.06
N TYR A 19 12.97 13.20 -1.27
CA TYR A 19 13.69 14.43 -0.95
C TYR A 19 14.03 14.49 0.53
N ILE A 20 15.17 15.11 0.82
CA ILE A 20 15.76 15.20 2.15
C ILE A 20 16.10 16.66 2.42
N PHE A 21 15.44 17.26 3.41
CA PHE A 21 15.83 18.55 3.94
C PHE A 21 16.82 18.33 5.09
N ASN A 22 17.99 18.95 4.98
CA ASN A 22 19.08 18.84 5.94
C ASN A 22 19.15 20.08 6.84
N GLY A 23 19.59 19.89 8.08
CA GLY A 23 19.85 20.94 9.06
C GLY A 23 21.31 21.38 9.08
N SER A 24 21.65 22.28 10.00
CA SER A 24 22.97 22.93 10.08
C SER A 24 24.16 21.96 10.08
N THR A 25 24.01 20.77 10.67
CA THR A 25 25.06 19.74 10.75
C THR A 25 25.00 18.69 9.63
N LYS A 26 24.37 19.00 8.49
CA LYS A 26 24.02 18.02 7.42
C LYS A 26 23.17 16.83 7.90
N THR A 27 22.57 16.94 9.08
CA THR A 27 21.66 15.91 9.61
C THR A 27 20.27 16.03 8.97
N PRO A 28 19.64 14.91 8.56
CA PRO A 28 18.29 14.95 8.01
C PRO A 28 17.27 15.51 9.01
N LEU A 29 16.66 16.64 8.66
CA LEU A 29 15.56 17.26 9.42
C LEU A 29 14.21 16.67 9.02
N TYR A 30 14.02 16.43 7.72
CA TYR A 30 12.79 15.87 7.17
C TYR A 30 13.07 15.10 5.89
N ILE A 31 12.44 13.93 5.77
CA ILE A 31 12.48 13.08 4.58
C ILE A 31 11.05 12.87 4.09
N GLY A 32 10.84 13.00 2.78
CA GLY A 32 9.53 12.81 2.17
C GLY A 32 9.62 12.22 0.77
N LYS A 33 8.58 11.51 0.32
CA LYS A 33 8.44 11.06 -1.08
C LYS A 33 7.64 12.03 -1.94
N ALA A 34 7.83 11.95 -3.25
CA ALA A 34 7.06 12.66 -4.26
C ALA A 34 6.78 11.77 -5.47
N MET A 35 5.59 11.88 -6.07
CA MET A 35 5.35 11.37 -7.44
C MET A 35 6.06 12.23 -8.49
N SER A 36 6.21 13.53 -8.20
CA SER A 36 6.98 14.47 -9.00
C SER A 36 7.76 15.38 -8.05
N LEU A 37 9.08 15.24 -8.03
CA LEU A 37 9.97 16.06 -7.21
C LEU A 37 9.80 17.55 -7.52
N LYS A 38 9.69 17.91 -8.81
CA LYS A 38 9.39 19.29 -9.26
C LYS A 38 8.17 19.89 -8.57
N THR A 39 7.02 19.24 -8.69
CA THR A 39 5.75 19.75 -8.13
C THR A 39 5.81 19.79 -6.62
N ARG A 40 6.33 18.73 -5.99
CA ARG A 40 6.35 18.63 -4.53
C ARG A 40 7.31 19.62 -3.90
N LEU A 41 8.51 19.77 -4.42
CA LEU A 41 9.51 20.70 -3.89
C LEU A 41 9.08 22.16 -4.10
N ARG A 42 8.44 22.49 -5.24
CA ARG A 42 7.90 23.84 -5.46
C ARG A 42 6.84 24.25 -4.45
N SER A 43 6.07 23.31 -3.90
CA SER A 43 5.12 23.62 -2.81
C SER A 43 5.81 24.25 -1.60
N TYR A 44 7.10 23.93 -1.36
CA TYR A 44 7.87 24.53 -0.27
C TYR A 44 8.19 26.00 -0.49
N LEU A 45 8.12 26.52 -1.71
CA LEU A 45 8.30 27.95 -1.98
C LEU A 45 7.12 28.78 -1.49
N GLN A 46 5.93 28.18 -1.43
CA GLN A 46 4.72 28.83 -0.94
C GLN A 46 4.56 28.65 0.58
N PRO A 47 3.86 29.58 1.26
CA PRO A 47 3.44 29.39 2.65
C PRO A 47 2.64 28.09 2.80
N GLY A 48 2.83 27.41 3.93
CA GLY A 48 2.13 26.17 4.22
C GLY A 48 1.76 26.04 5.70
N GLY A 49 1.35 24.83 6.09
CA GLY A 49 1.02 24.55 7.49
C GLY A 49 2.23 24.65 8.45
N PRO A 50 2.01 24.57 9.78
CA PRO A 50 3.06 24.81 10.78
C PRO A 50 4.32 23.95 10.61
N LYS A 51 4.17 22.67 10.23
CA LYS A 51 5.30 21.76 9.96
C LYS A 51 6.12 22.23 8.75
N HIS A 52 5.43 22.65 7.69
CA HIS A 52 6.04 23.13 6.45
C HIS A 52 6.90 24.35 6.75
N GLU A 53 6.36 25.33 7.47
CA GLU A 53 7.08 26.53 7.89
C GLU A 53 8.32 26.21 8.73
N ARG A 54 8.22 25.28 9.69
CA ARG A 54 9.36 24.84 10.49
C ARG A 54 10.49 24.25 9.62
N ILE A 55 10.15 23.46 8.60
CA ILE A 55 11.13 22.93 7.65
C ILE A 55 11.76 24.07 6.85
N ARG A 56 10.97 24.99 6.29
CA ARG A 56 11.48 26.12 5.49
C ARG A 56 12.44 27.03 6.27
N ARG A 57 12.18 27.21 7.57
CA ARG A 57 12.99 28.07 8.45
C ARG A 57 14.29 27.38 8.87
N ASN A 58 14.25 26.10 9.19
CA ASN A 58 15.38 25.39 9.80
C ASN A 58 16.25 24.61 8.81
N ALA A 59 15.76 24.37 7.59
CA ALA A 59 16.55 23.69 6.56
C ALA A 59 17.71 24.56 6.07
N THR A 60 18.89 23.96 6.03
CA THR A 60 20.13 24.56 5.50
C THR A 60 20.58 23.89 4.21
N GLY A 61 20.03 22.72 3.86
CA GLY A 61 20.31 22.01 2.62
C GLY A 61 19.11 21.22 2.11
N LEU A 62 19.19 20.85 0.83
CA LEU A 62 18.22 20.00 0.13
C LEU A 62 18.95 19.01 -0.78
N GLU A 63 18.53 17.75 -0.69
CA GLU A 63 18.96 16.65 -1.54
C GLU A 63 17.73 15.87 -2.03
N TYR A 64 17.86 15.15 -3.14
CA TYR A 64 16.83 14.25 -3.63
C TYR A 64 17.45 13.07 -4.37
N ILE A 65 16.74 11.94 -4.35
CA ILE A 65 17.08 10.70 -5.02
C ILE A 65 15.92 10.36 -5.95
N ILE A 66 16.20 10.25 -7.25
CA ILE A 66 15.21 9.86 -8.26
C ILE A 66 15.00 8.35 -8.16
N THR A 67 13.75 7.90 -8.29
CA THR A 67 13.39 6.48 -8.36
C THR A 67 12.67 6.18 -9.67
N ASN A 68 12.58 4.90 -10.01
CA ASN A 68 11.92 4.45 -11.24
C ASN A 68 10.39 4.39 -11.10
N SER A 69 9.89 4.37 -9.86
CA SER A 69 8.46 4.33 -9.57
C SER A 69 8.10 5.00 -8.24
N GLU A 70 6.82 5.28 -8.03
CA GLU A 70 6.31 5.74 -6.73
C GLU A 70 6.48 4.69 -5.63
N VAL A 71 6.32 3.41 -5.98
CA VAL A 71 6.49 2.28 -5.06
C VAL A 71 7.91 2.23 -4.52
N GLU A 72 8.90 2.42 -5.39
CA GLU A 72 10.31 2.49 -5.01
C GLU A 72 10.59 3.71 -4.13
N ALA A 73 10.06 4.90 -4.49
CA ALA A 73 10.17 6.10 -3.66
C ALA A 73 9.63 5.89 -2.24
N LEU A 74 8.53 5.15 -2.12
CA LEU A 74 7.89 4.87 -0.84
C LEU A 74 8.75 3.92 0.02
N THR A 75 9.30 2.86 -0.56
CA THR A 75 10.20 1.93 0.16
C THR A 75 11.50 2.62 0.57
N LEU A 76 12.05 3.46 -0.30
CA LEU A 76 13.26 4.23 -0.02
C LEU A 76 13.01 5.27 1.08
N GLU A 77 11.89 5.98 1.04
CA GLU A 77 11.48 6.93 2.08
C GLU A 77 11.40 6.22 3.44
N GLU A 78 10.74 5.06 3.51
CA GLU A 78 10.62 4.27 4.74
C GLU A 78 12.00 3.94 5.31
N SER A 79 12.90 3.43 4.47
CA SER A 79 14.26 3.02 4.85
C SER A 79 15.08 4.20 5.36
N LEU A 80 15.03 5.33 4.67
CA LEU A 80 15.76 6.53 5.04
C LEU A 80 15.22 7.18 6.32
N ILE A 81 13.90 7.18 6.55
CA ILE A 81 13.31 7.67 7.81
C ILE A 81 13.75 6.78 8.98
N LYS A 82 13.80 5.46 8.80
CA LYS A 82 14.22 4.52 9.85
C LYS A 82 15.68 4.65 10.21
N LEU A 83 16.54 4.80 9.19
CA LEU A 83 17.98 4.97 9.37
C LEU A 83 18.32 6.29 10.07
N ASN A 84 17.68 7.39 9.65
CA ASN A 84 18.07 8.73 10.10
C ASN A 84 17.20 9.31 11.22
N ARG A 85 16.03 8.71 11.47
CA ARG A 85 15.00 9.17 12.44
C ARG A 85 14.81 10.70 12.48
N PRO A 86 14.52 11.36 11.35
CA PRO A 86 14.53 12.82 11.25
C PRO A 86 13.55 13.48 12.23
N ARG A 87 13.93 14.63 12.79
CA ARG A 87 13.18 15.33 13.84
C ARG A 87 11.72 15.63 13.45
N TYR A 88 11.45 15.98 12.19
CA TYR A 88 10.11 16.38 11.72
C TYR A 88 9.31 15.27 11.06
N ASN A 89 9.87 14.07 10.88
CA ASN A 89 9.06 12.89 10.60
C ASN A 89 8.34 12.49 11.91
N VAL A 90 7.07 12.09 11.82
CA VAL A 90 6.28 11.64 12.98
C VAL A 90 5.80 10.22 12.72
N ARG A 91 5.30 9.96 11.51
CA ARG A 91 5.04 8.62 11.00
C ARG A 91 6.33 7.94 10.58
N LEU A 92 6.38 6.62 10.70
CA LEU A 92 7.50 5.75 10.28
C LEU A 92 8.81 5.95 11.05
N ARG A 93 8.79 6.74 12.14
CA ARG A 93 9.89 6.78 13.13
C ARG A 93 9.88 5.57 14.06
N ASP A 94 8.72 4.94 14.21
CA ASP A 94 8.55 3.66 14.88
C ASP A 94 8.84 2.49 13.92
N ASP A 95 8.98 1.27 14.44
CA ASP A 95 9.26 0.07 13.63
C ASP A 95 8.11 -0.35 12.68
N LYS A 96 7.09 0.49 12.52
CA LYS A 96 5.97 0.22 11.62
C LYS A 96 6.49 0.15 10.18
N LYS A 97 6.22 -0.98 9.55
CA LYS A 97 6.42 -1.20 8.12
C LYS A 97 5.15 -0.91 7.34
N TYR A 98 5.29 -0.48 6.09
CA TYR A 98 4.12 -0.40 5.22
C TYR A 98 3.48 -1.80 5.10
N PRO A 99 2.14 -1.89 5.18
CA PRO A 99 1.45 -3.14 4.96
C PRO A 99 1.46 -3.50 3.46
N TYR A 100 1.57 -4.79 3.23
CA TYR A 100 1.49 -5.43 1.92
C TYR A 100 0.33 -6.40 1.91
N LEU A 101 -0.16 -6.68 0.72
CA LEU A 101 -1.11 -7.75 0.47
C LEU A 101 -0.34 -8.97 -0.01
N LYS A 102 -0.58 -10.13 0.59
CA LYS A 102 0.11 -11.37 0.29
C LYS A 102 -0.89 -12.44 -0.13
N LEU A 103 -0.59 -13.10 -1.24
CA LEU A 103 -1.33 -14.21 -1.81
C LEU A 103 -0.44 -15.45 -1.84
N THR A 104 -0.81 -16.49 -1.09
CA THR A 104 -0.02 -17.72 -0.95
C THR A 104 -0.23 -18.68 -2.11
N VAL A 105 0.24 -18.31 -3.30
CA VAL A 105 0.07 -19.11 -4.53
C VAL A 105 0.75 -20.48 -4.50
N GLN A 106 1.65 -20.71 -3.54
CA GLN A 106 2.28 -22.01 -3.31
C GLN A 106 1.36 -23.00 -2.59
N ASP A 107 0.31 -22.54 -1.94
CA ASP A 107 -0.68 -23.42 -1.32
C ASP A 107 -1.65 -23.94 -2.40
N PRO A 108 -2.10 -25.21 -2.34
CA PRO A 108 -3.18 -25.73 -3.22
C PRO A 108 -4.44 -24.85 -3.23
N PHE A 109 -4.72 -24.22 -2.09
CA PHE A 109 -5.79 -23.25 -1.96
C PHE A 109 -5.18 -21.92 -1.50
N PRO A 110 -4.80 -21.00 -2.40
CA PRO A 110 -4.22 -19.73 -2.01
C PRO A 110 -5.14 -18.90 -1.12
N ARG A 111 -4.56 -18.17 -0.15
CA ARG A 111 -5.28 -17.21 0.69
C ARG A 111 -4.71 -15.82 0.54
N LEU A 112 -5.58 -14.83 0.69
CA LEU A 112 -5.25 -13.41 0.57
C LEU A 112 -5.29 -12.74 1.94
N TYR A 113 -4.17 -12.15 2.39
CA TYR A 113 -4.11 -11.48 3.69
C TYR A 113 -3.06 -10.37 3.75
N ILE A 114 -3.16 -9.53 4.77
CA ILE A 114 -2.24 -8.41 4.98
C ILE A 114 -1.02 -8.87 5.76
N THR A 115 0.17 -8.54 5.29
CA THR A 115 1.44 -8.79 5.97
C THR A 115 2.29 -7.51 6.05
N ARG A 116 3.18 -7.45 7.04
CA ARG A 116 4.29 -6.47 7.08
C ARG A 116 5.65 -7.16 6.91
N ASN A 117 5.64 -8.48 6.78
CA ASN A 117 6.83 -9.30 6.63
C ASN A 117 6.88 -9.85 5.19
N LEU A 118 7.96 -9.54 4.48
CA LEU A 118 8.22 -9.88 3.09
C LEU A 118 9.11 -11.13 2.99
N LYS A 119 8.73 -12.22 3.67
CA LYS A 119 9.45 -13.50 3.53
C LYS A 119 9.40 -13.94 2.07
N LYS A 120 10.55 -14.31 1.50
CA LYS A 120 10.67 -14.92 0.17
C LYS A 120 10.24 -16.38 0.24
N ASP A 121 8.94 -16.62 0.16
CA ASP A 121 8.34 -17.97 0.20
C ASP A 121 7.51 -18.27 -1.06
N GLY A 122 7.85 -17.64 -2.19
CA GLY A 122 7.16 -17.84 -3.47
C GLY A 122 5.74 -17.28 -3.54
N SER A 123 5.28 -16.57 -2.51
CA SER A 123 3.98 -15.88 -2.52
C SER A 123 4.02 -14.62 -3.38
N ILE A 124 2.88 -14.29 -4.00
CA ILE A 124 2.72 -13.01 -4.70
C ILE A 124 2.45 -11.92 -3.66
N ILE A 125 3.15 -10.79 -3.82
CA ILE A 125 3.07 -9.64 -2.92
C ILE A 125 2.61 -8.42 -3.72
N PHE A 126 1.57 -7.75 -3.23
CA PHE A 126 1.11 -6.46 -3.77
C PHE A 126 1.32 -5.35 -2.74
N GLY A 127 1.54 -4.13 -3.23
CA GLY A 127 1.86 -2.96 -2.40
C GLY A 127 3.31 -2.53 -2.58
N PRO A 128 3.87 -1.73 -1.65
CA PRO A 128 3.35 -1.33 -0.33
C PRO A 128 2.12 -0.42 -0.38
N TYR A 129 1.26 -0.49 0.65
CA TYR A 129 0.08 0.38 0.78
C TYR A 129 0.23 1.41 1.90
N THR A 130 -0.03 2.68 1.62
CA THR A 130 0.09 3.76 2.61
C THR A 130 -1.02 3.77 3.67
N ASN A 131 -2.20 3.24 3.34
CA ASN A 131 -3.37 3.23 4.22
C ASN A 131 -3.81 1.80 4.58
N ALA A 132 -3.43 1.36 5.78
CA ALA A 132 -3.79 0.04 6.30
C ALA A 132 -5.31 -0.17 6.48
N ARG A 133 -6.09 0.89 6.75
CA ARG A 133 -7.56 0.79 6.89
C ARG A 133 -8.21 0.54 5.53
N SER A 134 -7.81 1.29 4.51
CA SER A 134 -8.26 1.08 3.14
C SER A 134 -7.91 -0.32 2.66
N LEU A 135 -6.67 -0.75 2.88
CA LEU A 135 -6.25 -2.12 2.52
C LEU A 135 -7.11 -3.20 3.18
N ARG A 136 -7.41 -3.08 4.48
CA ARG A 136 -8.32 -4.03 5.18
C ARG A 136 -9.72 -4.07 4.56
N ARG A 137 -10.24 -2.93 4.07
CA ARG A 137 -11.53 -2.89 3.37
C ARG A 137 -11.42 -3.65 2.04
N THR A 138 -10.40 -3.36 1.25
CA THR A 138 -10.13 -4.04 -0.03
C THR A 138 -10.05 -5.56 0.14
N VAL A 139 -9.25 -6.05 1.10
CA VAL A 139 -9.14 -7.49 1.34
C VAL A 139 -10.48 -8.12 1.70
N ARG A 140 -11.25 -7.50 2.60
CA ARG A 140 -12.58 -8.00 2.97
C ARG A 140 -13.52 -8.07 1.77
N THR A 141 -13.49 -7.06 0.90
CA THR A 141 -14.31 -7.02 -0.31
C THR A 141 -13.88 -8.11 -1.30
N VAL A 142 -12.58 -8.24 -1.59
CA VAL A 142 -12.06 -9.27 -2.50
C VAL A 142 -12.39 -10.66 -2.00
N VAL A 143 -12.12 -10.94 -0.72
CA VAL A 143 -12.44 -12.24 -0.11
C VAL A 143 -13.94 -12.55 -0.17
N LYS A 144 -14.81 -11.55 0.01
CA LYS A 144 -16.26 -11.72 -0.08
C LYS A 144 -16.73 -12.01 -1.51
N ILE A 145 -16.23 -11.25 -2.50
CA ILE A 145 -16.64 -11.38 -3.91
C ILE A 145 -16.18 -12.71 -4.50
N PHE A 146 -14.89 -13.00 -4.36
CA PHE A 146 -14.27 -14.20 -4.93
C PHE A 146 -14.39 -15.43 -4.02
N LYS A 147 -15.06 -15.30 -2.86
CA LYS A 147 -15.29 -16.36 -1.86
C LYS A 147 -14.01 -17.12 -1.48
N LEU A 148 -12.88 -16.41 -1.43
CA LEU A 148 -11.59 -16.98 -1.06
C LEU A 148 -11.61 -17.45 0.40
N ARG A 149 -10.81 -18.47 0.72
CA ARG A 149 -10.64 -18.87 2.11
C ARG A 149 -9.90 -17.79 2.91
N SER A 150 -10.39 -17.52 4.12
CA SER A 150 -9.74 -16.63 5.10
C SER A 150 -9.08 -17.39 6.26
N CYS A 151 -9.35 -18.70 6.38
CA CYS A 151 -8.83 -19.53 7.46
C CYS A 151 -7.32 -19.76 7.31
N ARG A 152 -6.66 -20.11 8.42
CA ARG A 152 -5.21 -20.40 8.46
C ARG A 152 -4.88 -21.90 8.34
N LYS A 153 -5.87 -22.74 8.06
CA LYS A 153 -5.71 -24.19 8.01
C LYS A 153 -4.82 -24.59 6.83
N LYS A 154 -3.96 -25.59 7.02
CA LYS A 154 -3.26 -26.25 5.91
C LYS A 154 -4.26 -27.11 5.16
N LEU A 155 -4.34 -26.96 3.83
CA LEU A 155 -5.25 -27.70 2.96
C LEU A 155 -4.46 -28.34 1.82
N PRO A 156 -4.91 -29.48 1.27
CA PRO A 156 -6.12 -30.23 1.66
C PRO A 156 -6.01 -30.92 3.03
N GLN A 157 -7.14 -31.08 3.72
CA GLN A 157 -7.21 -31.85 4.96
C GLN A 157 -7.62 -33.30 4.67
N THR A 158 -7.09 -34.23 5.46
CA THR A 158 -7.41 -35.66 5.38
C THR A 158 -8.74 -36.00 6.03
N SER A 159 -9.11 -35.34 7.12
CA SER A 159 -10.38 -35.56 7.83
C SER A 159 -11.52 -34.66 7.32
N LYS A 160 -12.75 -35.19 7.31
CA LYS A 160 -13.96 -34.39 7.06
C LYS A 160 -14.25 -33.54 8.29
N GLU A 161 -14.05 -32.23 8.16
CA GLU A 161 -14.42 -31.27 9.20
C GLU A 161 -15.87 -30.79 9.06
N ARG A 162 -16.45 -30.36 10.19
CA ARG A 162 -17.74 -29.67 10.21
C ARG A 162 -17.67 -28.36 9.41
N ALA A 163 -18.79 -28.00 8.79
CA ALA A 163 -18.95 -26.74 8.08
C ALA A 163 -18.69 -25.54 8.99
N CYS A 164 -17.76 -24.67 8.59
CA CYS A 164 -17.50 -23.43 9.31
C CYS A 164 -18.53 -22.35 8.95
N LEU A 165 -18.67 -21.35 9.83
CA LEU A 165 -19.60 -20.23 9.66
C LEU A 165 -19.42 -19.49 8.33
N ASN A 166 -18.18 -19.33 7.84
CA ASN A 166 -17.94 -18.66 6.55
C ASN A 166 -18.53 -19.43 5.36
N PHE A 167 -18.57 -20.76 5.42
CA PHE A 167 -19.24 -21.56 4.40
C PHE A 167 -20.76 -21.46 4.54
N ALA A 168 -21.27 -21.57 5.77
CA ALA A 168 -22.70 -21.43 6.05
C ALA A 168 -23.27 -20.06 5.60
N MET A 169 -22.47 -19.00 5.68
CA MET A 169 -22.82 -17.66 5.18
C MET A 169 -22.48 -17.44 3.69
N HIS A 170 -22.13 -18.49 2.94
CA HIS A 170 -21.72 -18.45 1.53
C HIS A 170 -20.54 -17.51 1.20
N ARG A 171 -19.66 -17.24 2.17
CA ARG A 171 -18.47 -16.37 2.02
C ARG A 171 -17.19 -17.13 1.65
N CYS A 172 -17.25 -18.46 1.57
CA CYS A 172 -16.11 -19.32 1.26
C CYS A 172 -16.59 -20.49 0.41
N LEU A 173 -15.79 -20.94 -0.55
CA LEU A 173 -16.08 -22.13 -1.38
C LEU A 173 -15.75 -23.46 -0.68
N ALA A 174 -15.45 -23.42 0.62
CA ALA A 174 -15.15 -24.57 1.48
C ALA A 174 -14.22 -25.63 0.87
N PRO A 175 -13.00 -25.27 0.44
CA PRO A 175 -12.02 -26.25 0.00
C PRO A 175 -11.66 -27.29 1.09
N CYS A 176 -11.82 -26.94 2.37
CA CYS A 176 -11.67 -27.87 3.51
C CYS A 176 -12.68 -29.02 3.51
N GLN A 177 -13.86 -28.81 2.91
CA GLN A 177 -14.89 -29.84 2.75
C GLN A 177 -14.89 -30.46 1.35
N LYS A 178 -13.86 -30.18 0.53
CA LYS A 178 -13.76 -30.64 -0.87
C LYS A 178 -14.94 -30.21 -1.75
N GLN A 179 -15.57 -29.07 -1.44
CA GLN A 179 -16.70 -28.50 -2.20
C GLN A 179 -16.24 -27.80 -3.49
N ILE A 180 -14.94 -27.60 -3.66
CA ILE A 180 -14.33 -27.06 -4.87
C ILE A 180 -13.02 -27.81 -5.15
N SER A 181 -12.75 -28.07 -6.43
CA SER A 181 -11.49 -28.64 -6.87
C SER A 181 -10.35 -27.63 -6.76
N GLU A 182 -9.12 -28.11 -6.62
CA GLU A 182 -7.92 -27.25 -6.66
C GLU A 182 -7.84 -26.48 -7.98
N LYS A 183 -8.14 -27.14 -9.10
CA LYS A 183 -8.10 -26.54 -10.45
C LYS A 183 -9.09 -25.38 -10.59
N ASP A 184 -10.32 -25.53 -10.10
CA ASP A 184 -11.32 -24.47 -10.21
C ASP A 184 -11.05 -23.33 -9.23
N TYR A 185 -10.54 -23.64 -8.03
CA TYR A 185 -10.08 -22.61 -7.10
C TYR A 185 -8.91 -21.81 -7.68
N ALA A 186 -7.98 -22.46 -8.39
CA ALA A 186 -6.86 -21.79 -9.06
C ALA A 186 -7.32 -20.80 -10.15
N LYS A 187 -8.39 -21.10 -10.89
CA LYS A 187 -8.98 -20.15 -11.87
C LYS A 187 -9.46 -18.87 -11.17
N ILE A 188 -10.16 -19.01 -10.05
CA ILE A 188 -10.64 -17.87 -9.24
C ILE A 188 -9.45 -17.07 -8.69
N VAL A 189 -8.38 -17.74 -8.27
CA VAL A 189 -7.16 -17.07 -7.82
C VAL A 189 -6.49 -16.29 -8.97
N ALA A 190 -6.48 -16.81 -10.19
CA ALA A 190 -5.98 -16.09 -11.36
C ALA A 190 -6.81 -14.81 -11.61
N GLU A 191 -8.14 -14.88 -11.53
CA GLU A 191 -9.00 -13.70 -11.62
C GLU A 191 -8.69 -12.66 -10.53
N VAL A 192 -8.43 -13.12 -9.29
CA VAL A 192 -8.02 -12.24 -8.19
C VAL A 192 -6.68 -11.57 -8.50
N ILE A 193 -5.71 -12.30 -9.05
CA ILE A 193 -4.42 -11.73 -9.45
C ILE A 193 -4.61 -10.67 -10.53
N HIS A 194 -5.40 -10.96 -11.56
CA HIS A 194 -5.71 -9.99 -12.62
C HIS A 194 -6.43 -8.75 -12.06
N PHE A 195 -7.40 -8.94 -11.17
CA PHE A 195 -8.13 -7.85 -10.53
C PHE A 195 -7.22 -6.97 -9.66
N LEU A 196 -6.27 -7.56 -8.94
CA LEU A 196 -5.31 -6.83 -8.11
C LEU A 196 -4.22 -6.15 -8.94
N ASN A 197 -3.79 -6.74 -10.05
CA ASN A 197 -2.84 -6.14 -11.00
C ASN A 197 -3.46 -5.02 -11.84
N GLY A 198 -4.73 -5.13 -12.21
CA GLY A 198 -5.48 -4.11 -12.95
C GLY A 198 -5.86 -2.87 -12.13
N ARG A 199 -5.41 -2.77 -10.88
CA ARG A 199 -5.69 -1.67 -9.94
C ARG A 199 -4.45 -0.85 -9.63
N SER A 200 -4.00 -0.07 -10.61
CA SER A 200 -3.51 1.28 -10.36
C SER A 200 -4.50 2.21 -11.08
N ASP A 201 -5.27 3.02 -10.38
CA ASP A 201 -6.08 4.14 -10.95
C ASP A 201 -7.47 3.84 -11.57
N LEU A 202 -7.68 2.87 -12.46
CA LEU A 202 -8.98 2.74 -13.17
C LEU A 202 -10.13 2.17 -12.31
N LEU A 203 -9.86 1.14 -11.53
CA LEU A 203 -10.89 0.40 -10.78
C LEU A 203 -11.32 1.08 -9.47
N GLN A 204 -10.57 2.07 -8.97
CA GLN A 204 -11.00 2.87 -7.81
C GLN A 204 -12.19 3.76 -8.19
N LYS A 205 -12.12 4.43 -9.36
CA LYS A 205 -13.23 5.19 -9.92
C LYS A 205 -14.44 4.31 -10.24
N THR A 206 -14.23 3.12 -10.80
CA THR A 206 -15.35 2.22 -11.16
C THR A 206 -16.04 1.65 -9.93
N VAL A 207 -15.32 1.30 -8.87
CA VAL A 207 -15.95 0.81 -7.63
C VAL A 207 -16.60 1.94 -6.84
N GLU A 208 -16.00 3.13 -6.77
CA GLU A 208 -16.67 4.31 -6.20
C GLU A 208 -17.95 4.63 -6.98
N SER A 209 -17.90 4.64 -8.32
CA SER A 209 -19.07 4.88 -9.17
C SER A 209 -20.16 3.82 -9.00
N LYS A 210 -19.81 2.52 -8.94
CA LYS A 210 -20.77 1.43 -8.71
C LYS A 210 -21.35 1.44 -7.30
N MET A 211 -20.57 1.84 -6.28
CA MET A 211 -21.08 2.02 -4.93
C MET A 211 -22.00 3.23 -4.82
N PHE A 212 -21.69 4.35 -5.49
CA PHE A 212 -22.57 5.52 -5.55
C PHE A 212 -23.87 5.25 -6.30
N GLN A 213 -23.81 4.44 -7.37
CA GLN A 213 -25.02 4.00 -8.08
C GLN A 213 -25.87 3.08 -7.21
N ALA A 214 -25.27 2.09 -6.52
CA ALA A 214 -26.02 1.21 -5.64
C ALA A 214 -26.66 1.95 -4.45
N ALA A 215 -25.93 2.91 -3.84
CA ALA A 215 -26.48 3.75 -2.77
C ALA A 215 -27.61 4.66 -3.26
N ARG A 216 -27.51 5.21 -4.48
CA ARG A 216 -28.59 5.99 -5.10
C ARG A 216 -29.84 5.17 -5.41
N ILE A 217 -29.73 3.85 -5.58
CA ILE A 217 -30.87 2.98 -5.84
C ILE A 217 -31.60 2.64 -4.52
N GLU A 218 -30.86 2.48 -3.42
CA GLU A 218 -31.44 2.21 -2.08
C GLU A 218 -32.09 3.44 -1.40
N ASP A 219 -31.86 4.67 -1.89
CA ASP A 219 -32.51 5.90 -1.37
C ASP A 219 -33.89 6.18 -2.00
N TYR A 220 -34.36 5.35 -2.95
CA TYR A 220 -35.67 5.47 -3.61
C TYR A 220 -36.63 4.30 -3.34
N GLU A 221 -36.30 3.42 -2.39
CA GLU A 221 -37.24 2.48 -1.74
C GLU A 221 -37.59 2.98 -0.34
#